data_AF-A0A936GCL8-F1
#
_entry.id   AF-A0A936GCL8-F1
#
_cell.length_a   1.000
_cell.length_b   1.000
_cell.length_c   1.000
_cell.angle_alpha   90.00
_cell.angle_beta   90.00
_cell.angle_gamma   90.00
#
_symmetry.space_group_name_H-M   'P 1'
#
loop_
_entity.id
_entity.type
_entity.pdbx_description
1 polymer ?
#
loop_
_entity_poly.entity_id
_entity_poly.type
_entity_poly.pdbx_seq_one_letter_code
_entity_poly.pdbx_strand_id
1 'polypeptide(L)' 'MLGLPRGSEWIVILVIVVLLFGPGRIGKIAGELGRSIKSFREGLGNKEEESSETEEEKK' A
#
# COMPACT_ATOMS: atom_id res chain seq x y z
N MET A 1 25.24 18.42 -6.99
CA MET A 1 24.49 18.85 -8.19
C MET A 1 23.47 17.78 -8.59
N LEU A 2 22.42 17.63 -7.78
CA LEU A 2 21.16 16.96 -8.13
C LEU A 2 20.17 17.55 -7.13
N GLY A 3 19.38 18.52 -7.60
CA GLY A 3 18.38 19.17 -6.77
C GLY A 3 17.36 18.13 -6.34
N LEU A 4 17.26 17.90 -5.03
CA LEU A 4 16.24 17.01 -4.49
C LEU A 4 14.86 17.55 -4.93
N PRO A 5 13.99 16.70 -5.49
CA PRO A 5 12.65 17.11 -5.89
C PRO A 5 11.91 17.72 -4.69
N ARG A 6 11.37 18.93 -4.88
CA ARG A 6 10.68 19.71 -3.87
C ARG A 6 9.26 19.18 -3.63
N GLY A 7 9.11 17.96 -3.13
CA GLY A 7 7.83 17.45 -2.60
C GLY A 7 6.75 17.18 -3.66
N SER A 8 6.41 18.15 -4.51
CA SER A 8 5.40 18.06 -5.56
C SER A 8 5.81 17.10 -6.68
N GLU A 9 7.10 16.97 -6.98
CA GLU A 9 7.57 16.03 -8.00
C GLU A 9 7.44 14.56 -7.54
N TRP A 10 7.38 14.28 -6.23
CA TRP A 10 7.11 12.92 -5.73
C TRP A 10 5.75 12.40 -6.15
N ILE A 11 4.74 13.28 -6.24
CA ILE A 11 3.41 12.92 -6.72
C ILE A 11 3.48 12.50 -8.18
N VAL A 12 4.22 13.24 -9.01
CA VAL A 12 4.39 12.91 -10.44
C VAL A 12 5.09 11.56 -10.61
N ILE A 13 6.13 11.30 -9.81
CA ILE A 13 6.84 10.01 -9.81
C ILE A 13 5.91 8.87 -9.39
N LEU A 14 5.11 9.04 -8.34
CA LEU A 14 4.13 8.05 -7.90
C LEU A 14 3.08 7.74 -8.98
N VAL A 15 2.57 8.77 -9.67
CA VAL A 15 1.63 8.57 -10.78
C VAL A 15 2.27 7.75 -11.90
N ILE A 16 3.52 8.05 -12.28
CA ILE A 16 4.24 7.29 -13.30
C ILE A 16 4.42 5.82 -12.86
N VAL A 17 4.81 5.58 -11.61
CA VAL A 17 4.94 4.23 -11.05
C VAL A 17 3.61 3.47 -11.13
N VAL A 18 2.50 4.10 -10.72
CA VAL A 18 1.17 3.47 -10.79
C VAL A 18 0.76 3.16 -12.23
N LEU A 19 1.10 4.01 -13.20
CA LEU A 19 0.82 3.76 -14.62
C LEU A 19 1.67 2.61 -15.20
N LEU A 20 2.95 2.50 -14.81
CA LEU A 20 3.85 1.45 -15.28
C LEU A 20 3.47 0.07 -14.73
N PHE A 21 3.17 0.00 -13.44
CA PHE A 21 2.85 -1.26 -12.77
C PHE A 21 1.35 -1.60 -12.84
N GLY A 22 0.51 -0.58 -13.02
CA GLY A 22 -0.95 -0.65 -12.97
C GLY A 22 -1.49 -0.71 -11.54
N PRO A 23 -2.68 -0.11 -11.27
CA PRO A 23 -3.28 -0.12 -9.94
C PRO A 23 -3.61 -1.54 -9.45
N GLY A 24 -3.96 -2.46 -10.35
CA GLY A 24 -4.30 -3.85 -9.99
C GLY A 24 -3.10 -4.65 -9.44
N ARG A 25 -1.88 -4.49 -9.99
CA ARG A 25 -0.70 -5.17 -9.42
C ARG A 25 -0.33 -4.60 -8.06
N ILE A 26 -0.36 -3.27 -7.93
CA ILE A 26 -0.03 -2.58 -6.68
C ILE A 26 -1.01 -2.98 -5.58
N GLY A 27 -2.31 -2.96 -5.87
CA GLY A 27 -3.35 -3.39 -4.93
C GLY A 27 -3.21 -4.86 -4.51
N LYS A 28 -2.90 -5.76 -5.44
CA LYS A 28 -2.66 -7.17 -5.13
C LYS A 28 -1.47 -7.36 -4.18
N ILE A 29 -0.33 -6.72 -4.47
CA ILE A 29 0.88 -6.79 -3.64
C ILE A 29 0.62 -6.16 -2.28
N ALA A 30 -0.03 -4.99 -2.22
CA ALA A 30 -0.38 -4.32 -0.98
C ALA A 30 -1.32 -5.17 -0.11
N GLY A 31 -2.32 -5.83 -0.72
CA GLY A 31 -3.22 -6.74 -0.01
C GLY A 31 -2.51 -7.98 0.54
N GLU A 32 -1.59 -8.57 -0.23
CA GLU A 32 -0.75 -9.69 0.24
C GLU A 32 0.18 -9.27 1.39
N LEU A 33 0.87 -8.13 1.25
CA LEU A 33 1.73 -7.57 2.29
C LEU A 33 0.94 -7.18 3.55
N GLY A 34 -0.24 -6.57 3.37
CA GLY A 34 -1.12 -6.15 4.46
C GLY A 34 -1.57 -7.34 5.32
N ARG A 35 -1.95 -8.46 4.68
CA ARG A 35 -2.26 -9.71 5.38
C ARG A 35 -1.05 -10.25 6.15
N SER A 36 0.14 -10.25 5.54
CA SER A 36 1.37 -10.69 6.22
C SER A 36 1.74 -9.81 7.42
N ILE A 37 1.63 -8.48 7.28
CA ILE A 37 1.87 -7.51 8.36
C ILE A 37 0.86 -7.68 9.48
N LYS A 38 -0.41 -7.91 9.13
CA LYS A 38 -1.50 -8.15 10.07
C LYS A 38 -1.23 -9.41 10.91
N SER A 39 -0.94 -10.54 10.27
CA SER A 39 -0.57 -11.78 10.99
C SER A 39 0.71 -11.63 11.81
N PHE A 40 1.65 -10.80 11.37
CA PHE A 40 2.86 -10.47 12.14
C PHE A 40 2.52 -9.67 13.40
N ARG A 41 1.63 -8.66 13.32
CA ARG A 41 1.16 -7.88 14.49
C ARG A 41 0.35 -8.73 15.46
N GLU A 42 -0.51 -9.61 14.95
CA GLU A 42 -1.29 -10.56 15.75
C GLU A 42 -0.37 -11.52 16.50
N GLY A 43 0.66 -12.05 15.84
CA GLY A 43 1.66 -12.93 16.44
C GLY A 43 2.53 -12.25 17.52
N LEU A 44 2.68 -10.92 17.45
CA LEU A 44 3.33 -10.11 18.48
C LEU A 44 2.43 -9.75 19.66
N GLY A 45 1.19 -10.26 19.70
CA GLY A 45 0.27 -10.12 20.85
C GLY A 45 -0.65 -8.89 20.79
N ASN A 46 -0.68 -8.17 19.66
CA ASN A 46 -1.48 -6.95 19.50
C ASN A 46 -2.91 -7.25 18.99
N LYS A 47 -3.66 -8.04 19.77
CA LYS A 47 -4.91 -8.72 19.37
C LYS A 47 -6.18 -7.83 19.40
N GLU A 48 -6.07 -6.54 19.75
CA GLU A 48 -7.24 -5.71 20.09
C GLU A 48 -7.64 -4.65 19.04
N GLU A 49 -7.00 -4.61 17.87
CA GLU A 49 -7.31 -3.63 16.82
C GLU A 49 -7.73 -4.33 15.51
N GLU A 50 -8.90 -4.95 15.48
CA GLU A 50 -9.34 -5.67 14.27
C GLU A 50 -10.82 -5.43 13.94
N SER A 51 -11.12 -4.27 13.37
CA SER A 51 -12.26 -4.12 12.44
C SER A 51 -12.16 -2.80 11.67
N SER A 52 -11.42 -2.81 10.57
CA SER A 52 -11.82 -2.03 9.41
C SER A 52 -11.21 -2.60 8.13
N GLU A 53 -12.13 -2.89 7.21
CA GLU A 53 -11.94 -2.75 5.77
C GLU A 53 -11.05 -3.77 5.07
N THR A 54 -11.68 -4.88 4.66
CA THR A 54 -11.45 -5.41 3.30
C THR A 54 -12.72 -6.12 2.81
N GLU A 55 -13.75 -5.34 2.48
CA GLU A 55 -14.81 -5.77 1.55
C GLU A 55 -15.06 -4.63 0.57
N GLU A 56 -14.26 -4.53 -0.50
CA GLU A 56 -14.71 -3.93 -1.76
C GLU A 56 -13.99 -4.61 -2.93
N GLU A 57 -14.51 -5.76 -3.34
CA GLU A 57 -14.45 -6.20 -4.74
C GLU A 57 -15.83 -6.72 -5.15
N LYS A 58 -16.70 -5.82 -5.63
CA LYS A 58 -17.57 -6.01 -6.80
C LYS A 58 -18.57 -4.85 -6.95
N LYS A 59 -18.31 -3.97 -7.91
CA LYS A 59 -19.29 -3.66 -8.96
C LYS A 59 -18.59 -3.20 -10.23
#